data_AF-A0A9Q3F0E8-F1
#
_entry.id   AF-A0A9Q3F0E8-F1
#
_cell.length_a   1.000
_cell.length_b   1.000
_cell.length_c   1.000
_cell.angle_alpha   90.00
_cell.angle_beta   90.00
_cell.angle_gamma   90.00
#
_symmetry.space_group_name_H-M   'P 1'
#
loop_
_entity.id
_entity.type
_entity.pdbx_description
1 polymer ?
#
loop_
_entity_poly.entity_id
_entity_poly.type
_entity_poly.pdbx_seq_one_letter_code
_entity_poly.pdbx_strand_id
1 'polypeptide(L)'
;MDLPTSSHHDSLEELCDEEEEPEKIETVTKGVPSAYHQYLDVFSKFEAEKLPPHCSCDHHIELEESLPPEAFRHFHQLKEAFTTAPIISHFNPSLPTIVETDASDYALVSVLIQVSDSGKYLISFDSRKLLPAELNYEIRDKELLGIVWALKSWSAFLLSLSSFEVLTNHS
;
A
#
# COMPACT_ATOMS: atom_id res chain seq x y z
N MET A 1 32.93 51.17 22.00
CA MET A 1 31.65 50.73 22.60
C MET A 1 31.66 49.22 22.49
N ASP A 2 31.91 48.57 23.62
CA ASP A 2 32.08 47.13 23.76
C ASP A 2 30.73 46.44 24.02
N LEU A 3 30.54 45.30 23.33
CA LEU A 3 29.80 44.06 23.69
C LEU A 3 28.26 44.14 23.95
N PRO A 4 27.47 43.05 23.76
CA PRO A 4 27.86 41.66 24.07
C PRO A 4 27.45 40.53 23.10
N THR A 5 28.20 39.45 23.25
CA THR A 5 27.90 38.04 22.94
C THR A 5 26.76 37.49 23.83
N SER A 6 25.88 36.67 23.27
CA SER A 6 24.98 35.74 23.99
C SER A 6 24.69 34.57 23.04
N SER A 7 25.38 33.43 23.14
CA SER A 7 24.91 32.24 23.87
C SER A 7 23.40 32.00 23.78
N HIS A 8 22.99 31.18 22.83
CA HIS A 8 21.82 30.30 22.96
C HIS A 8 22.21 28.95 22.37
N HIS A 9 23.14 28.30 23.06
CA HIS A 9 23.04 26.85 23.21
C HIS A 9 21.90 26.62 24.21
N ASP A 10 21.21 25.50 24.05
CA ASP A 10 20.31 24.88 25.01
C ASP A 10 18.80 25.15 24.83
N SER A 11 18.03 24.10 25.09
CA SER A 11 16.56 24.00 25.19
C SER A 11 15.79 23.56 23.93
N LEU A 12 16.04 22.34 23.43
CA LEU A 12 14.99 21.44 22.88
C LEU A 12 15.45 19.95 22.92
N GLU A 13 16.12 19.54 24.00
CA GLU A 13 16.26 18.12 24.37
C GLU A 13 15.72 17.97 25.79
N GLU A 14 14.41 17.80 25.89
CA GLU A 14 13.74 17.15 27.02
C GLU A 14 12.28 16.93 26.58
N LEU A 15 11.76 15.74 26.86
CA LEU A 15 10.47 15.13 26.43
C LEU A 15 10.66 14.13 25.26
N CYS A 16 10.71 12.81 25.45
CA CYS A 16 10.37 11.96 26.58
C CYS A 16 11.19 10.67 26.49
N ASP A 17 12.21 10.51 27.34
CA ASP A 17 12.68 9.17 27.73
C ASP A 17 11.78 8.71 28.88
N GLU A 18 10.59 8.23 28.54
CA GLU A 18 9.85 7.35 29.45
C GLU A 18 10.52 5.97 29.31
N GLU A 19 11.52 5.68 30.16
CA GLU A 19 12.04 4.32 30.30
C GLU A 19 10.89 3.43 30.80
N GLU A 20 10.19 2.75 29.86
CA GLU A 20 9.18 1.74 30.19
C GLU A 20 9.87 0.58 30.92
N GLU A 21 9.56 0.42 32.22
CA GLU A 21 9.99 -0.76 32.98
C GLU A 21 9.56 -2.05 32.25
N PRO A 22 10.39 -3.10 32.29
CA PRO A 22 10.09 -4.36 31.61
C PRO A 22 8.74 -4.90 32.08
N GLU A 23 7.78 -5.04 31.16
CA GLU A 23 6.48 -5.62 31.47
C GLU A 23 6.66 -6.99 32.15
N LYS A 24 6.21 -7.06 33.40
CA LYS A 24 6.35 -8.24 34.25
C LYS A 24 5.60 -9.41 33.61
N ILE A 25 6.26 -10.57 33.44
CA ILE A 25 5.77 -11.82 32.80
C ILE A 25 4.32 -12.23 33.16
N GLU A 26 3.83 -11.80 34.34
CA GLU A 26 2.44 -11.96 34.78
C GLU A 26 1.40 -11.26 33.86
N THR A 27 1.75 -10.19 33.13
CA THR A 27 0.84 -9.49 32.21
C THR A 27 0.65 -10.27 30.91
N VAL A 28 1.73 -10.78 30.33
CA VAL A 28 1.74 -11.50 29.04
C VAL A 28 0.99 -12.84 29.13
N THR A 29 1.11 -13.55 30.24
CA THR A 29 0.46 -14.86 30.44
C THR A 29 -1.06 -14.78 30.56
N LYS A 30 -1.63 -13.61 30.86
CA LYS A 30 -3.08 -13.42 31.01
C LYS A 30 -3.83 -13.46 29.67
N GLY A 31 -3.15 -13.16 28.56
CA GLY A 31 -3.73 -13.17 27.21
C GLY A 31 -3.38 -14.40 26.36
N VAL A 32 -2.41 -15.21 26.78
CA VAL A 32 -1.85 -16.31 25.99
C VAL A 32 -2.31 -17.66 26.57
N PRO A 33 -3.01 -18.53 25.79
CA PRO A 33 -3.39 -19.85 26.26
C PRO A 33 -2.18 -20.71 26.68
N SER A 34 -2.36 -21.60 27.67
CA SER A 34 -1.25 -22.33 28.29
C SER A 34 -0.42 -23.19 27.32
N ALA A 35 -1.05 -23.70 26.24
CA ALA A 35 -0.36 -24.45 25.20
C ALA A 35 0.75 -23.63 24.48
N TYR A 36 0.70 -22.29 24.56
CA TYR A 36 1.64 -21.37 23.94
C TYR A 36 2.60 -20.72 24.94
N HIS A 37 2.59 -21.12 26.21
CA HIS A 37 3.47 -20.53 27.22
C HIS A 37 4.96 -20.77 26.96
N GLN A 38 5.31 -21.77 26.14
CA GLN A 38 6.68 -21.97 25.68
C GLN A 38 7.16 -20.92 24.66
N TYR A 39 6.26 -20.09 24.13
CA TYR A 39 6.52 -19.06 23.12
C TYR A 39 6.17 -17.65 23.62
N LEU A 40 6.18 -17.42 24.94
CA LEU A 40 5.83 -16.11 25.51
C LEU A 40 6.76 -14.99 25.02
N ASP A 41 7.98 -15.34 24.65
CA ASP A 41 8.94 -14.45 23.99
C ASP A 41 8.42 -13.93 22.64
N VAL A 42 7.73 -14.75 21.84
CA VAL A 42 7.12 -14.32 20.56
C VAL A 42 6.01 -13.28 20.78
N PHE A 43 5.32 -13.35 21.92
CA PHE A 43 4.25 -12.41 22.28
C PHE A 43 4.77 -11.22 23.11
N SER A 44 6.07 -11.17 23.38
CA SER A 44 6.70 -10.02 24.02
C SER A 44 6.82 -8.89 22.99
N LYS A 45 6.22 -7.74 23.29
CA LYS A 45 6.35 -6.52 22.47
C LYS A 45 7.82 -6.15 22.25
N PHE A 46 8.64 -6.28 23.29
CA PHE A 46 10.07 -5.99 23.25
C PHE A 46 10.87 -6.93 22.32
N GLU A 47 10.56 -8.22 22.31
CA GLU A 47 11.24 -9.16 21.41
C GLU A 47 10.71 -9.08 19.98
N ALA A 48 9.43 -8.73 19.79
CA ALA A 48 8.83 -8.53 18.47
C ALA A 48 9.43 -7.32 17.72
N GLU A 49 9.96 -6.33 18.45
CA GLU A 49 10.65 -5.17 17.89
C GLU A 49 12.11 -5.49 17.49
N LYS A 50 12.66 -6.64 17.89
CA LYS A 50 14.00 -7.07 17.49
C LYS A 50 13.94 -7.82 16.17
N LEU A 51 14.74 -7.36 15.21
CA LEU A 51 14.90 -8.05 13.94
C LEU A 51 15.59 -9.41 14.15
N PRO A 52 15.17 -10.47 13.44
CA PRO A 52 15.86 -11.74 13.46
C PRO A 52 17.31 -11.58 12.97
N PRO A 53 18.24 -12.43 13.44
CA PRO A 53 19.63 -12.36 13.02
C PRO A 53 19.75 -12.54 11.51
N HIS A 54 20.54 -11.67 10.89
CA HIS A 54 20.77 -11.68 9.44
C HIS A 54 21.31 -13.04 8.95
N CYS A 55 20.75 -13.53 7.85
CA CYS A 55 21.18 -14.75 7.18
C CYS A 55 22.17 -14.45 6.05
N SER A 56 22.98 -15.43 5.65
CA SER A 56 23.94 -15.30 4.55
C SER A 56 23.31 -15.01 3.18
N CYS A 57 21.99 -15.17 3.03
CA CYS A 57 21.24 -14.86 1.81
C CYS A 57 20.47 -13.54 1.87
N ASP A 58 20.59 -12.79 2.97
CA ASP A 58 19.95 -11.48 3.07
C ASP A 58 20.67 -10.50 2.15
N HIS A 59 19.88 -9.85 1.30
CA HIS A 59 20.42 -8.79 0.45
C HIS A 59 20.67 -7.58 1.34
N HIS A 60 21.94 -7.16 1.43
CA HIS A 60 22.33 -5.96 2.16
C HIS A 60 21.78 -4.74 1.42
N ILE A 61 20.67 -4.18 1.92
CA ILE A 61 20.16 -2.89 1.48
C ILE A 61 20.70 -1.86 2.45
N GLU A 62 21.67 -1.07 2.01
CA GLU A 62 22.14 0.08 2.76
C GLU A 62 21.01 1.11 2.82
N LEU A 63 20.46 1.29 4.02
CA LEU A 63 19.47 2.32 4.28
C LEU A 63 20.22 3.64 4.49
N GLU A 64 20.20 4.51 3.49
CA GLU A 64 20.64 5.90 3.67
C GLU A 64 19.61 6.66 4.52
N GLU A 65 20.05 7.38 5.55
CA GLU A 65 19.18 8.19 6.42
C GLU A 65 18.44 9.31 5.67
N SER A 66 18.90 9.65 4.46
CA SER A 66 18.29 10.69 3.64
C SER A 66 18.30 10.33 2.16
N LEU A 67 17.18 10.54 1.48
CA LEU A 67 17.12 10.48 0.01
C LEU A 67 18.01 11.59 -0.59
N PRO A 68 18.77 11.30 -1.67
CA PRO A 68 19.46 12.33 -2.43
C PRO A 68 18.51 13.49 -2.80
N PRO A 69 18.96 14.76 -2.80
CA PRO A 69 18.07 15.91 -3.00
C PRO A 69 17.21 15.83 -4.27
N GLU A 70 17.75 15.24 -5.33
CA GLU A 70 17.02 15.00 -6.57
C GLU A 70 15.91 13.94 -6.42
N ALA A 71 16.22 12.81 -5.78
CA ALA A 71 15.25 11.75 -5.50
C ALA A 71 14.12 12.23 -4.58
N PHE A 72 14.48 13.00 -3.55
CA PHE A 72 13.51 13.63 -2.64
C PHE A 72 12.54 14.56 -3.40
N ARG A 73 13.08 15.41 -4.27
CA ARG A 73 12.28 16.30 -5.12
C ARG A 73 11.34 15.52 -6.03
N HIS A 74 11.83 14.48 -6.72
CA HIS A 74 11.00 13.67 -7.61
C HIS A 74 9.92 12.90 -6.85
N PHE A 75 10.23 12.36 -5.68
CA PHE A 75 9.27 11.70 -4.82
C PHE A 75 8.14 12.65 -4.41
N HIS A 76 8.48 13.88 -3.99
CA HIS A 76 7.49 14.89 -3.65
C HIS A 76 6.64 15.35 -4.85
N GLN A 77 7.26 15.53 -6.02
CA GLN A 77 6.54 15.82 -7.26
C GLN A 77 5.56 14.70 -7.62
N LEU A 78 5.96 13.44 -7.44
CA LEU A 78 5.11 12.30 -7.71
C LEU A 78 3.93 12.24 -6.72
N LYS A 79 4.18 12.47 -5.43
CA LYS A 79 3.13 12.59 -4.41
C LYS A 79 2.14 13.69 -4.78
N GLU A 80 2.63 14.88 -5.11
CA GLU A 80 1.79 16.02 -5.50
C GLU A 80 0.96 15.69 -6.75
N ALA A 81 1.58 15.09 -7.77
CA ALA A 81 0.89 14.66 -8.98
C ALA A 81 -0.24 13.66 -8.67
N PHE A 82 0.01 12.67 -7.80
CA PHE A 82 -1.01 11.71 -7.38
C PHE A 82 -2.15 12.37 -6.58
N THR A 83 -1.87 13.43 -5.82
CA THR A 83 -2.89 14.14 -5.03
C THR A 83 -3.66 15.21 -5.83
N THR A 84 -3.12 15.66 -6.96
CA THR A 84 -3.67 16.78 -7.77
C THR A 84 -4.26 16.34 -9.11
N ALA A 85 -3.91 15.14 -9.61
CA ALA A 85 -4.53 14.55 -10.78
C ALA A 85 -6.06 14.44 -10.59
N PRO A 86 -6.86 14.55 -11.67
CA PRO A 86 -8.32 14.56 -11.55
C PRO A 86 -8.81 13.33 -10.78
N ILE A 87 -9.35 13.62 -9.59
CA ILE A 87 -9.91 12.72 -8.61
C ILE A 87 -11.22 12.17 -9.20
N ILE A 88 -11.14 11.20 -10.11
CA ILE A 88 -12.27 10.43 -10.64
C ILE A 88 -13.40 11.26 -11.29
N SER A 89 -13.77 10.95 -12.52
CA SER A 89 -14.90 11.58 -13.21
C SER A 89 -16.21 10.84 -12.96
N HIS A 90 -17.32 11.55 -13.09
CA HIS A 90 -18.65 10.93 -13.04
C HIS A 90 -18.89 10.08 -14.29
N PHE A 91 -19.49 8.91 -14.10
CA PHE A 91 -19.85 8.01 -15.19
C PHE A 91 -20.93 8.64 -16.09
N ASN A 92 -20.72 8.57 -17.40
CA ASN A 92 -21.68 9.00 -18.42
C ASN A 92 -21.99 7.83 -19.39
N PRO A 93 -23.20 7.25 -19.38
CA PRO A 93 -23.56 6.12 -20.25
C PRO A 93 -23.45 6.39 -21.76
N SER A 94 -23.31 7.66 -22.17
CA SER A 94 -23.20 8.05 -23.58
C SER A 94 -21.77 7.97 -24.12
N LEU A 95 -20.77 7.73 -23.25
CA LEU A 95 -19.37 7.68 -23.63
C LEU A 95 -18.87 6.22 -23.77
N PRO A 96 -18.01 5.94 -24.77
CA PRO A 96 -17.28 4.69 -24.86
C PRO A 96 -16.57 4.36 -23.54
N THR A 97 -16.75 3.13 -23.07
CA THR A 97 -16.23 2.66 -21.79
C THR A 97 -15.25 1.51 -22.01
N ILE A 98 -14.12 1.59 -21.31
CA ILE A 98 -13.04 0.60 -21.33
C ILE A 98 -12.85 0.09 -19.89
N VAL A 99 -12.79 -1.23 -19.74
CA VAL A 99 -12.41 -1.91 -18.51
C VAL A 99 -11.02 -2.48 -18.73
N GLU A 100 -10.02 -1.89 -18.08
CA GLU A 100 -8.65 -2.42 -18.09
C GLU A 100 -8.46 -3.31 -16.86
N THR A 101 -7.87 -4.48 -17.02
CA THR A 101 -7.62 -5.43 -15.92
C THR A 101 -6.21 -5.97 -15.99
N ASP A 102 -5.61 -6.18 -14.83
CA ASP A 102 -4.30 -6.79 -14.67
C ASP A 102 -4.32 -7.73 -13.46
N ALA A 103 -3.50 -8.76 -13.53
CA ALA A 103 -3.32 -9.73 -12.47
C ALA A 103 -1.83 -9.96 -12.23
N SER A 104 -1.46 -9.93 -10.95
CA SER A 104 -0.15 -10.33 -10.47
C SER A 104 -0.23 -11.67 -9.75
N ASP A 105 0.91 -12.14 -9.25
CA ASP A 105 0.94 -13.33 -8.41
C ASP A 105 0.14 -13.19 -7.10
N TYR A 106 -0.14 -11.96 -6.66
CA TYR A 106 -0.70 -11.68 -5.33
C TYR A 106 -2.01 -10.91 -5.32
N ALA A 107 -2.31 -10.17 -6.39
CA ALA A 107 -3.44 -9.25 -6.42
C ALA A 107 -3.99 -9.09 -7.83
N LEU A 108 -5.27 -8.75 -7.88
CA LEU A 108 -5.99 -8.30 -9.06
C LEU A 108 -6.15 -6.80 -9.00
N VAL A 109 -6.06 -6.16 -10.16
CA VAL A 109 -6.31 -4.73 -10.33
C VAL A 109 -7.23 -4.54 -11.53
N SER A 110 -8.10 -3.54 -11.43
CA SER A 110 -9.02 -3.18 -12.51
C SER A 110 -9.22 -1.67 -12.53
N VAL A 111 -9.38 -1.11 -13.72
CA VAL A 111 -9.63 0.31 -13.94
C VAL A 111 -10.80 0.49 -14.92
N LEU A 112 -11.77 1.32 -14.55
CA LEU A 112 -12.88 1.73 -15.40
C LEU A 112 -12.60 3.11 -15.98
N ILE A 113 -12.54 3.19 -17.30
CA ILE A 113 -12.16 4.38 -18.05
C ILE A 113 -13.27 4.74 -19.03
N GLN A 114 -13.54 6.03 -19.21
CA GLN A 114 -14.36 6.53 -20.31
C GLN A 114 -13.55 7.40 -21.25
N VAL A 115 -13.85 7.28 -22.55
CA VAL A 115 -13.15 8.02 -23.60
C VAL A 115 -14.08 9.08 -24.18
N SER A 116 -13.54 10.27 -24.38
CA SER A 116 -14.22 11.40 -25.03
C SER A 116 -13.26 12.09 -26.00
N ASP A 117 -13.76 13.08 -26.73
CA ASP A 117 -12.95 13.92 -27.61
C ASP A 117 -11.82 14.66 -26.88
N SER A 118 -11.98 14.94 -25.59
CA SER A 118 -10.98 15.62 -24.76
C SER A 118 -10.01 14.67 -24.06
N GLY A 119 -10.16 13.35 -24.21
CA GLY A 119 -9.25 12.35 -23.66
C GLY A 119 -9.93 11.26 -22.82
N LYS A 120 -9.10 10.54 -22.05
CA LYS A 120 -9.49 9.45 -21.15
C LYS A 120 -9.82 9.99 -19.75
N TYR A 121 -10.89 9.50 -19.16
CA TYR A 121 -11.34 9.82 -17.81
C TYR A 121 -11.39 8.57 -16.95
N LEU A 122 -10.72 8.61 -15.81
CA LEU A 122 -10.82 7.58 -14.79
C LEU A 122 -12.18 7.68 -14.09
N ILE A 123 -12.99 6.62 -14.11
CA ILE A 123 -14.30 6.56 -13.43
C ILE A 123 -14.22 5.80 -12.12
N SER A 124 -13.44 4.73 -12.08
CA SER A 124 -13.27 3.93 -10.88
C SER A 124 -12.01 3.08 -11.01
N PHE A 125 -11.39 2.76 -9.90
CA PHE A 125 -10.35 1.76 -9.80
C PHE A 125 -10.76 0.78 -8.70
N ASP A 126 -10.43 -0.50 -8.90
CA ASP A 126 -10.66 -1.54 -7.91
C ASP A 126 -9.43 -2.44 -7.85
N SER A 127 -9.12 -2.93 -6.66
CA SER A 127 -8.01 -3.85 -6.47
C SER A 127 -8.26 -4.70 -5.25
N ARG A 128 -7.83 -5.95 -5.30
CA ARG A 128 -7.88 -6.85 -4.15
C ARG A 128 -6.74 -7.84 -4.17
N LYS A 129 -6.34 -8.26 -2.97
CA LYS A 129 -5.47 -9.42 -2.81
C LYS A 129 -6.21 -10.68 -3.26
N LEU A 130 -5.46 -11.60 -3.85
CA LEU A 130 -5.93 -12.94 -4.16
C LEU A 130 -6.15 -13.72 -2.85
N LEU A 131 -7.20 -14.53 -2.82
CA LEU A 131 -7.47 -15.44 -1.72
C LEU A 131 -6.45 -16.60 -1.75
N PRO A 132 -6.22 -17.29 -0.61
CA PRO A 132 -5.28 -18.41 -0.56
C PRO A 132 -5.50 -19.48 -1.64
N ALA A 133 -6.75 -19.75 -2.02
CA ALA A 133 -7.07 -20.65 -3.10
C ALA A 133 -6.70 -20.09 -4.48
N GLU A 134 -6.97 -18.80 -4.72
CA GLU A 134 -6.74 -18.11 -5.99
C GLU A 134 -5.25 -17.84 -6.26
N LEU A 135 -4.41 -17.79 -5.22
CA LEU A 135 -2.95 -17.71 -5.38
C LEU A 135 -2.38 -18.88 -6.20
N ASN A 136 -3.04 -20.05 -6.12
CA ASN A 136 -2.63 -21.27 -6.84
C ASN A 136 -3.13 -21.32 -8.29
N TYR A 137 -3.89 -20.33 -8.74
CA TYR A 137 -4.34 -20.28 -10.13
C TYR A 137 -3.18 -19.98 -11.07
N GLU A 138 -3.26 -20.49 -12.31
CA GLU A 138 -2.34 -20.07 -13.36
C GLU A 138 -2.58 -18.60 -13.71
N ILE A 139 -1.57 -17.92 -14.28
CA ILE A 139 -1.67 -16.48 -14.60
C ILE A 139 -2.89 -16.16 -15.47
N ARG A 140 -3.20 -17.04 -16.44
CA ARG A 140 -4.38 -16.93 -17.31
C ARG A 140 -5.70 -16.93 -16.53
N ASP A 141 -5.80 -17.81 -15.55
CA ASP A 141 -7.01 -17.92 -14.71
C ASP A 141 -7.11 -16.71 -13.77
N LYS A 142 -5.98 -16.17 -13.31
CA LYS A 142 -5.94 -14.92 -12.53
C LYS A 142 -6.37 -13.71 -13.38
N GLU A 143 -5.92 -13.60 -14.63
CA GLU A 143 -6.35 -12.56 -15.55
C GLU A 143 -7.87 -12.64 -15.82
N LEU A 144 -8.39 -13.83 -16.12
CA LEU A 144 -9.83 -14.04 -16.29
C LEU A 144 -10.62 -13.70 -15.00
N LEU A 145 -10.09 -14.07 -13.85
CA LEU A 145 -10.66 -13.72 -12.55
C LEU A 145 -10.69 -12.20 -12.34
N GLY A 146 -9.65 -11.48 -12.78
CA GLY A 146 -9.61 -10.02 -12.81
C GLY A 146 -10.76 -9.43 -13.63
N ILE A 147 -10.99 -9.95 -14.83
CA ILE A 147 -12.13 -9.55 -15.67
C ILE A 147 -13.46 -9.80 -14.95
N VAL A 148 -13.69 -11.03 -14.47
CA VAL A 148 -14.94 -11.39 -13.77
C VAL A 148 -15.16 -10.52 -12.55
N TRP A 149 -14.10 -10.20 -11.81
CA TRP A 149 -14.15 -9.31 -10.66
C TRP A 149 -14.60 -7.90 -11.07
N ALA A 150 -13.93 -7.28 -12.05
CA ALA A 150 -14.27 -5.96 -12.56
C ALA A 150 -15.74 -5.86 -13.01
N LEU A 151 -16.20 -6.86 -13.78
CA LEU A 151 -17.58 -6.91 -14.28
C LEU A 151 -18.61 -7.00 -13.16
N LYS A 152 -18.30 -7.71 -12.07
CA LYS A 152 -19.16 -7.78 -10.89
C LYS A 152 -19.17 -6.46 -10.12
N SER A 153 -17.99 -5.91 -9.84
CA SER A 153 -17.83 -4.65 -9.10
C SER A 153 -18.56 -3.49 -9.78
N TRP A 154 -18.53 -3.43 -11.11
CA TRP A 154 -19.13 -2.34 -11.88
C TRP A 154 -20.38 -2.72 -12.67
N SER A 155 -21.05 -3.81 -12.28
CA SER A 155 -22.29 -4.27 -12.93
C SER A 155 -23.34 -3.16 -13.06
N ALA A 156 -23.47 -2.29 -12.06
CA ALA A 156 -24.40 -1.15 -12.10
C ALA A 156 -24.11 -0.16 -13.24
N PHE A 157 -22.84 0.06 -13.59
CA PHE A 157 -22.45 0.92 -14.71
C PHE A 157 -22.56 0.18 -16.04
N LEU A 158 -21.97 -1.02 -16.10
CA LEU A 158 -21.80 -1.76 -17.36
C LEU A 158 -23.13 -2.26 -17.94
N LEU A 159 -24.12 -2.58 -17.10
CA LEU A 159 -25.44 -3.01 -17.57
C LEU A 159 -26.23 -1.88 -18.25
N SER A 160 -25.86 -0.62 -18.04
CA SER A 160 -26.49 0.53 -18.70
C SER A 160 -25.97 0.79 -20.12
N LEU A 161 -24.90 0.10 -20.51
CA LEU A 161 -24.22 0.29 -21.79
C LEU A 161 -24.67 -0.73 -22.83
N SER A 162 -24.71 -0.35 -24.10
CA SER A 162 -24.93 -1.29 -25.20
C SER A 162 -23.70 -2.17 -25.47
N SER A 163 -22.50 -1.64 -25.19
CA SER A 163 -21.23 -2.30 -25.40
C SER A 163 -20.12 -1.57 -24.63
N PHE A 164 -19.08 -2.31 -24.25
CA PHE A 164 -17.84 -1.79 -23.67
C PHE A 164 -16.67 -2.67 -24.09
N GLU A 165 -15.46 -2.15 -23.97
CA GLU A 165 -14.23 -2.87 -24.30
C GLU A 165 -13.56 -3.38 -23.01
N VAL A 166 -12.97 -4.58 -23.07
CA VAL A 166 -12.15 -5.12 -21.98
C VAL A 166 -10.72 -5.27 -22.49
N LEU A 167 -9.77 -4.62 -21.81
CA LEU A 167 -8.34 -4.76 -22.06
C LEU A 167 -7.71 -5.57 -20.93
N THR A 168 -6.91 -6.55 -21.29
CA THR A 168 -6.14 -7.39 -20.36
C THR A 168 -4.79 -7.70 -21.03
N ASN A 169 -3.75 -7.94 -20.23
CA ASN A 169 -2.42 -8.29 -20.70
C ASN A 169 -2.27 -9.75 -21.16
N HIS A 170 -3.39 -10.44 -21.41
CA HIS A 170 -3.39 -11.79 -21.95
C HIS A 170 -3.02 -11.83 -23.45
N SER A 171 -2.06 -12.69 -23.81
CA SER A 171 -1.65 -13.00 -25.21
C SER A 171 -2.41 -14.19 -25.78
#